data_AF-A0A183CW61-F1
#
_entry.id   AF-A0A183CW61-F1
#
_cell.length_a   1.000
_cell.length_b   1.000
_cell.length_c   1.000
_cell.angle_alpha   90.00
_cell.angle_beta   90.00
_cell.angle_gamma   90.00
#
_symmetry.space_group_name_H-M   'P 1'
#
loop_
_entity.id
_entity.type
_entity.pdbx_description
1 polymer ?
#
loop_
_entity_poly.entity_id
_entity_poly.type
_entity_poly.pdbx_seq_one_letter_code
_entity_poly.pdbx_strand_id
1 'polypeptide(L)' 'MRPMEVSGLLMIPLLIFGIFGNLHLIYATHKFKELQTRNGILIAIAALFDLVCFLVFATQVKLFKTFLIF' A
#
# COMPACT_ATOMS: atom_id res chain seq x y z
N MET A 1 -1.15 4.51 -26.47
CA MET A 1 -0.30 4.26 -25.28
C MET A 1 0.12 2.81 -25.30
N ARG A 2 1.40 2.51 -25.02
CA ARG A 2 1.86 1.13 -24.89
C ARG A 2 1.26 0.54 -23.60
N PRO A 3 0.93 -0.76 -23.55
CA PRO A 3 0.31 -1.39 -22.37
C PRO A 3 1.13 -1.21 -21.09
N MET A 4 2.46 -1.13 -21.22
CA MET A 4 3.39 -0.84 -20.11
C MET A 4 3.21 0.56 -19.52
N GLU A 5 2.88 1.57 -20.33
CA GLU A 5 2.69 2.95 -19.87
C GLU A 5 1.37 3.10 -19.10
N VAL A 6 0.33 2.41 -19.55
CA VAL A 6 -0.98 2.37 -18.87
C VAL A 6 -0.85 1.69 -17.51
N SER A 7 -0.11 0.57 -17.45
CA SER A 7 0.16 -0.12 -16.18
C SER A 7 0.90 0.79 -15.20
N GLY A 8 1.93 1.52 -15.65
CA GLY A 8 2.67 2.46 -14.80
C GLY A 8 1.79 3.59 -14.26
N LEU A 9 0.91 4.14 -15.09
CA LEU A 9 -0.05 5.19 -14.70
C LEU A 9 -1.06 4.71 -13.66
N LEU A 10 -1.51 3.46 -13.74
CA LEU A 10 -2.44 2.88 -12.76
C LEU A 10 -1.75 2.46 -11.45
N MET A 11 -0.47 2.10 -11.50
CA MET A 11 0.27 1.67 -10.30
C MET A 11 0.52 2.81 -9.31
N ILE A 12 0.74 4.04 -9.79
CA ILE A 12 0.98 5.22 -8.94
C ILE A 12 -0.20 5.52 -8.01
N PRO A 13 -1.44 5.74 -8.49
CA PRO A 13 -2.58 5.98 -7.62
C PRO A 13 -2.87 4.76 -6.74
N LEU A 14 -2.70 3.55 -7.25
CA LEU A 14 -2.90 2.33 -6.46
C LEU A 14 -1.93 2.25 -5.26
N LEU A 15 -0.66 2.63 -5.44
CA LEU A 15 0.32 2.78 -4.36
C LEU A 15 -0.08 3.84 -3.33
N ILE A 16 -0.53 5.02 -3.79
CA ILE A 16 -0.90 6.13 -2.91
C ILE A 16 -2.13 5.73 -2.06
N PHE A 17 -3.19 5.23 -2.69
CA PHE A 17 -4.40 4.79 -2.00
C PHE A 17 -4.14 3.57 -1.11
N GLY A 18 -3.32 2.62 -1.56
CA GLY A 18 -2.94 1.44 -0.78
C GLY A 18 -2.20 1.80 0.50
N ILE A 19 -1.18 2.66 0.43
CA ILE A 19 -0.42 3.08 1.61
C ILE A 19 -1.31 3.90 2.56
N PHE A 20 -2.02 4.89 2.05
CA PHE A 20 -2.86 5.77 2.86
C PHE A 20 -4.02 5.01 3.52
N GLY A 21 -4.70 4.15 2.77
CA GLY A 21 -5.83 3.36 3.26
C GLY A 21 -5.43 2.38 4.35
N ASN A 22 -4.33 1.65 4.15
CA ASN A 22 -3.85 0.69 5.15
C ASN A 22 -3.33 1.38 6.42
N LEU A 23 -2.62 2.50 6.28
CA LEU A 23 -2.18 3.29 7.43
C LEU A 23 -3.37 3.83 8.24
N HIS A 24 -4.41 4.30 7.54
CA HIS A 24 -5.65 4.77 8.17
C HIS A 24 -6.37 3.63 8.90
N LEU A 25 -6.41 2.44 8.32
CA LEU A 25 -7.03 1.26 8.93
C LEU A 25 -6.33 0.86 10.24
N ILE A 26 -4.99 0.80 10.23
CA ILE A 26 -4.17 0.51 11.41
C ILE A 26 -4.41 1.57 12.49
N TYR A 27 -4.40 2.85 12.10
CA TYR A 27 -4.65 3.95 13.03
C TYR A 27 -6.07 3.91 13.62
N ALA A 28 -7.08 3.62 12.81
CA ALA A 28 -8.46 3.50 13.25
C ALA A 28 -8.62 2.35 14.24
N THR A 29 -8.06 1.16 13.96
CA THR A 29 -8.11 0.03 14.90
C THR A 29 -7.35 0.33 16.20
N HIS A 30 -6.26 1.12 16.15
CA HIS A 30 -5.55 1.54 17.36
C HIS A 30 -6.34 2.57 18.18
N LYS A 31 -6.98 3.55 17.52
CA LYS A 31 -7.69 4.66 18.18
C LYS A 31 -9.05 4.26 18.75
N PHE A 32 -9.82 3.47 18.02
CA PHE A 32 -11.18 3.11 18.40
C PHE A 32 -11.21 1.75 19.06
N LYS A 33 -11.42 1.72 20.39
CA LYS A 33 -11.51 0.48 21.17
C LYS A 33 -12.65 -0.44 20.69
N GLU A 34 -13.69 0.11 20.08
CA GLU A 34 -14.79 -0.67 19.49
C GLU A 34 -14.34 -1.52 18.28
N LEU A 35 -13.29 -1.10 17.59
CA LEU A 35 -12.67 -1.88 16.50
C LEU A 35 -11.62 -2.87 17.01
N GLN A 36 -11.25 -2.87 18.30
CA GLN A 36 -10.28 -3.82 18.87
C GLN A 36 -10.91 -5.18 19.21
N THR A 37 -11.85 -5.63 18.40
CA THR A 37 -12.37 -7.00 18.45
C THR A 37 -11.35 -7.96 17.83
N ARG A 38 -11.49 -9.28 18.05
CA ARG A 38 -10.62 -10.28 17.41
C ARG A 38 -10.56 -10.11 15.88
N ASN A 39 -11.69 -9.78 15.27
CA ASN A 39 -11.78 -9.55 13.82
C ASN A 39 -11.10 -8.24 13.42
N GLY A 40 -11.27 -7.16 14.19
CA GLY A 40 -10.62 -5.88 13.88
C GLY A 40 -9.11 -5.90 14.08
N ILE A 41 -8.60 -6.67 15.04
CA ILE A 41 -7.16 -6.94 15.19
C ILE A 41 -6.63 -7.71 13.97
N LEU A 42 -7.36 -8.73 13.49
CA LEU A 42 -6.98 -9.48 12.29
C LEU A 42 -6.91 -8.56 11.07
N ILE A 43 -7.87 -7.64 10.93
CA ILE A 43 -7.89 -6.63 9.88
C ILE A 43 -6.69 -5.67 9.99
N ALA A 44 -6.32 -5.24 11.19
CA ALA A 44 -5.14 -4.39 11.38
C ALA A 44 -3.83 -5.12 11.04
N ILE A 45 -3.72 -6.41 11.38
CA ILE A 45 -2.58 -7.24 10.99
C ILE A 45 -2.52 -7.37 9.46
N ALA A 46 -3.65 -7.64 8.79
CA ALA A 46 -3.72 -7.71 7.34
C ALA A 46 -3.29 -6.39 6.68
N ALA A 47 -3.80 -5.26 7.17
CA ALA A 47 -3.39 -3.94 6.68
C ALA A 47 -1.90 -3.65 6.90
N LEU A 48 -1.31 -4.19 7.98
CA LEU A 48 0.13 -4.06 8.24
C LEU A 48 0.96 -4.87 7.24
N PHE A 49 0.52 -6.08 6.90
CA PHE A 49 1.13 -6.87 5.81
C PHE A 49 0.99 -6.17 4.46
N ASP A 50 -0.19 -5.65 4.13
CA ASP A 50 -0.42 -4.91 2.89
C ASP A 50 0.47 -3.66 2.82
N LEU A 51 0.63 -2.93 3.92
CA LEU A 51 1.52 -1.76 3.99
C LEU A 51 2.97 -2.13 3.66
N VAL A 52 3.47 -3.25 4.19
CA VAL A 52 4.83 -3.75 3.89
C VAL A 52 4.95 -4.13 2.41
N CYS A 53 3.95 -4.84 1.87
CA CYS A 53 3.91 -5.19 0.44
C CYS A 53 3.94 -3.94 -0.45
N PHE A 54 3.15 -2.91 -0.15
CA PHE A 54 3.15 -1.66 -0.90
C PHE A 54 4.48 -0.91 -0.78
N LEU A 55 5.12 -0.92 0.40
CA LEU A 55 6.45 -0.33 0.61
C LEU A 55 7.53 -1.03 -0.24
N VAL A 56 7.56 -2.36 -0.21
CA VAL A 56 8.47 -3.16 -1.05
C VAL A 56 8.21 -2.85 -2.52
N PHE A 57 6.95 -2.85 -2.94
CA PHE A 57 6.58 -2.52 -4.31
C PHE A 57 7.03 -1.10 -4.72
N ALA A 58 6.87 -0.11 -3.84
CA ALA A 58 7.32 1.26 -4.08
C ALA A 58 8.85 1.35 -4.26
N THR A 59 9.63 0.57 -3.50
CA THR A 59 11.08 0.53 -3.66
C THR A 59 11.48 -0.06 -5.01
N GLN A 60 10.76 -1.09 -5.49
CA GLN A 60 10.99 -1.68 -6.81
C GLN A 60 10.63 -0.73 -7.95
N VAL A 61 9.54 0.03 -7.84
CA VAL A 61 9.16 1.03 -8.84
C VAL A 61 10.20 2.15 -8.91
N LYS A 62 10.75 2.60 -7.76
CA LYS A 62 11.89 3.54 -7.76
C LYS A 62 13.12 2.96 -8.46
N LEU A 63 13.47 1.70 -8.15
CA LEU A 63 14.61 1.01 -8.75
C LEU A 63 14.47 0.86 -10.26
N PHE A 64 13.28 0.47 -10.73
CA PHE A 64 12.98 0.32 -12.16
C PHE A 64 13.07 1.65 -12.91
N LYS A 65 12.59 2.75 -12.29
CA LYS A 65 12.70 4.10 -12.87
C LYS A 65 14.17 4.57 -12.96
N THR A 66 15.02 4.20 -12.00
CA THR A 66 16.46 4.48 -12.02
C THR A 66 17.19 3.69 -13.10
N PHE A 67 16.81 2.44 -13.35
CA PHE A 67 17.42 1.59 -14.39
C PHE A 67 17.05 2.00 -15.82
N LEU A 68 15.89 2.65 -16.01
CA LEU A 68 15.41 3.09 -17.33
C LEU A 68 15.97 4.47 -17.76
N ILE A 69 16.77 5.11 -16.90
CA ILE A 69 17.41 6.42 -17.14
C ILE A 69 18.91 6.26 -17.47
N PHE A 70 19.45 5.03 -17.42
CA PHE A 70 20.80 4.69 -17.87
C PHE A 70 20.77 3.85 -19.14
#